data_AF-A0A1V6H3K9-F1
#
_entry.id   AF-A0A1V6H3K9-F1
#
_cell.length_a   1.000
_cell.length_b   1.000
_cell.length_c   1.000
_cell.angle_alpha   90.00
_cell.angle_beta   90.00
_cell.angle_gamma   90.00
#
_symmetry.space_group_name_H-M   'P 1'
#
loop_
_entity.id
_entity.type
_entity.pdbx_description
1 polymer ?
#
loop_
_entity_poly.entity_id
_entity_poly.type
_entity_poly.pdbx_seq_one_letter_code
_entity_poly.pdbx_strand_id
1 'polypeptide(L)'
;MKRRTFIHSGFAGVGAALLAGRANAQNNSPPQDGGGKPAAAPGNPFTAAGNWYKAALHVHTTTSDGDVDVDTRLKQYREAGFQVVAVTDHWKTNDLAGRSDDAFLAISGMEMHPKTGTGAPDHHFVVLDLPHPLALDKKQPAQEMIDAVKRAGGMVIYAHPHWTAHTLLEMEEVGGYVAMEVYNTLSFDCQRPLPRETCVLPTVVAITSCVARACCLYAK
;
A
#
# COMPACT_ATOMS: atom_id res chain seq x y z
N MET A 1 0.44 -19.42 10.42
CA MET A 1 0.02 -18.15 11.08
C MET A 1 -1.43 -17.84 10.71
N LYS A 2 -2.37 -17.63 11.66
CA LYS A 2 -3.79 -17.36 11.30
C LYS A 2 -3.93 -15.94 10.72
N ARG A 3 -4.45 -15.82 9.48
CA ARG A 3 -4.57 -14.57 8.67
C ARG A 3 -5.00 -13.32 9.45
N ARG A 4 -5.94 -13.45 10.39
CA ARG A 4 -6.47 -12.33 11.19
C ARG A 4 -5.64 -11.97 12.42
N THR A 5 -4.83 -12.89 12.94
CA THR A 5 -4.12 -12.71 14.22
C THR A 5 -2.83 -11.91 14.05
N PHE A 6 -2.15 -12.00 12.90
CA PHE A 6 -0.93 -11.24 12.64
C PHE A 6 -1.19 -9.73 12.51
N ILE A 7 -2.28 -9.35 11.84
CA ILE A 7 -2.62 -7.95 11.56
C ILE A 7 -3.14 -7.24 12.83
N HIS A 8 -3.97 -7.90 13.64
CA HIS A 8 -4.49 -7.29 14.88
C HIS A 8 -3.42 -7.16 15.99
N SER A 9 -2.46 -8.08 16.06
CA SER A 9 -1.43 -8.06 17.11
C SER A 9 -0.33 -7.01 16.86
N GLY A 10 -0.19 -6.53 15.63
CA GLY A 10 0.78 -5.48 15.26
C GLY A 10 0.29 -4.04 15.47
N PHE A 11 -1.01 -3.82 15.69
CA PHE A 11 -1.61 -2.47 15.65
C PHE A 11 -2.55 -2.13 16.81
N ALA A 12 -2.63 -2.96 17.86
CA ALA A 12 -3.50 -2.74 19.02
C ALA A 12 -3.26 -1.43 19.80
N GLY A 13 -2.27 -0.60 19.42
CA GLY A 13 -1.95 0.66 20.10
C GLY A 13 -2.54 1.96 19.51
N VAL A 14 -3.23 1.94 18.35
CA VAL A 14 -3.57 3.20 17.64
C VAL A 14 -5.08 3.54 17.64
N GLY A 15 -5.93 2.64 18.13
CA GLY A 15 -7.39 2.77 18.02
C GLY A 15 -8.08 3.87 18.86
N ALA A 16 -7.37 4.60 19.71
CA ALA A 16 -8.01 5.52 20.67
C ALA A 16 -8.12 6.99 20.21
N ALA A 17 -7.50 7.40 19.09
CA ALA A 17 -7.35 8.83 18.77
C ALA A 17 -8.31 9.40 17.71
N LEU A 18 -9.24 8.61 17.14
CA LEU A 18 -10.00 9.02 15.94
C LEU A 18 -11.50 9.32 16.15
N LEU A 19 -11.97 9.48 17.40
CA LEU A 19 -13.40 9.64 17.70
C LEU A 19 -13.83 11.04 18.20
N ALA A 20 -12.97 12.05 18.18
CA ALA A 20 -13.32 13.40 18.67
C ALA A 20 -13.10 14.47 17.60
N GLY A 21 -13.88 14.44 16.52
CA GLY A 21 -13.69 15.40 15.43
C GLY A 21 -14.90 15.63 14.53
N ARG A 22 -16.13 15.51 15.05
CA ARG A 22 -17.34 15.97 14.33
C ARG A 22 -18.40 16.49 15.28
N ALA A 23 -18.22 17.71 15.76
CA ALA A 23 -19.32 18.57 16.17
C ALA A 23 -18.89 20.04 16.05
N ASN A 24 -19.67 20.81 15.30
CA ASN A 24 -19.65 22.28 15.17
C ASN A 24 -18.43 22.94 14.50
N ALA A 25 -18.67 23.62 13.37
CA ALA A 25 -18.78 25.08 13.38
C ALA A 25 -18.93 25.63 11.94
N GLN A 26 -20.16 25.93 11.54
CA GLN A 26 -20.40 27.26 10.98
C GLN A 26 -20.18 28.25 12.13
N ASN A 27 -19.07 28.97 12.12
CA ASN A 27 -18.91 30.32 12.69
C ASN A 27 -17.45 30.77 12.55
N ASN A 28 -17.27 31.90 11.89
CA ASN A 28 -16.01 32.60 11.66
C ASN A 28 -15.40 33.09 12.98
N SER A 29 -14.21 32.56 13.33
CA SER A 29 -13.09 33.27 13.97
C SER A 29 -11.88 32.32 14.05
N PRO A 30 -10.63 32.79 13.88
CA PRO A 30 -9.44 31.94 14.01
C PRO A 30 -9.33 31.43 15.46
N PRO A 31 -9.15 30.11 15.70
CA PRO A 31 -8.88 29.61 17.04
C PRO A 31 -7.51 30.11 17.51
N GLN A 32 -7.48 30.69 18.71
CA GLN A 32 -6.23 31.00 19.40
C GLN A 32 -5.48 29.69 19.69
N ASP A 33 -4.16 29.72 19.47
CA ASP A 33 -3.30 28.58 19.76
C ASP A 33 -3.40 28.23 21.25
N GLY A 34 -3.83 27.00 21.50
CA GLY A 34 -3.82 26.40 22.82
C GLY A 34 -2.87 25.21 22.79
N GLY A 35 -1.56 25.47 22.91
CA GLY A 35 -0.56 24.67 23.63
C GLY A 35 -0.66 23.14 23.63
N GLY A 36 -1.17 22.50 22.57
CA GLY A 36 -1.19 21.06 22.41
C GLY A 36 0.22 20.58 22.11
N LYS A 37 0.86 19.90 23.07
CA LYS A 37 2.17 19.27 22.86
C LYS A 37 2.10 18.41 21.58
N PRO A 38 2.95 18.65 20.57
CA PRO A 38 2.93 17.85 19.36
C PRO A 38 3.03 16.37 19.75
N ALA A 39 2.18 15.52 19.16
CA ALA A 39 2.32 14.08 19.29
C ALA A 39 3.78 13.73 19.00
N ALA A 40 4.42 12.99 19.91
CA ALA A 40 5.83 12.63 19.75
C ALA A 40 6.02 12.02 18.36
N ALA A 41 6.98 12.54 17.60
CA ALA A 41 7.31 11.99 16.30
C ALA A 41 7.53 10.48 16.47
N PRO A 42 6.91 9.62 15.64
CA PRO A 42 7.12 8.19 15.75
C PRO A 42 8.63 7.93 15.65
N GLY A 43 9.16 7.21 16.64
CA GLY A 43 10.58 6.89 16.69
C GLY A 43 11.04 6.23 15.38
N ASN A 44 12.34 6.31 15.09
CA ASN A 44 12.88 5.75 13.85
C ASN A 44 12.47 4.25 13.73
N PRO A 45 11.61 3.88 12.76
CA PRO A 45 11.19 2.49 12.62
C PRO A 45 12.41 1.60 12.35
N PHE A 46 13.46 2.12 11.70
CA PHE A 46 14.75 1.46 11.40
C PHE A 46 15.54 0.98 12.61
N THR A 47 15.17 1.43 13.80
CA THR A 47 15.83 1.04 15.07
C THR A 47 14.89 0.35 16.05
N ALA A 48 13.61 0.19 15.69
CA ALA A 48 12.65 -0.50 16.55
C ALA A 48 12.89 -2.02 16.57
N ALA A 49 12.66 -2.65 17.72
CA ALA A 49 12.70 -4.11 17.82
C ALA A 49 11.55 -4.73 17.00
N GLY A 50 11.83 -5.81 16.25
CA GLY A 50 10.83 -6.47 15.41
C GLY A 50 11.43 -7.48 14.44
N ASN A 51 10.56 -8.05 13.61
CA ASN A 51 10.95 -8.95 12.53
C ASN A 51 11.00 -8.21 11.20
N TRP A 52 11.83 -8.72 10.30
CA TRP A 52 12.09 -8.15 9.00
C TRP A 52 11.59 -9.11 7.91
N TYR A 53 10.79 -8.60 6.99
CA TYR A 53 10.18 -9.40 5.93
C TYR A 53 10.42 -8.73 4.58
N LYS A 54 10.86 -9.51 3.60
CA LYS A 54 10.91 -9.11 2.20
C LYS A 54 9.50 -9.25 1.62
N ALA A 55 8.94 -8.13 1.17
CA ALA A 55 7.55 -8.03 0.72
C ALA A 55 7.44 -7.50 -0.71
N ALA A 56 6.47 -8.00 -1.47
CA ALA A 56 6.01 -7.43 -2.73
C ALA A 56 4.52 -7.09 -2.58
N LEU A 57 4.18 -5.80 -2.59
CA LEU A 57 2.83 -5.35 -2.29
C LEU A 57 2.02 -4.91 -3.51
N HIS A 58 2.66 -4.83 -4.67
CA HIS A 58 2.06 -4.44 -5.94
C HIS A 58 2.45 -5.49 -6.98
N VAL A 59 1.56 -6.47 -7.19
CA VAL A 59 1.83 -7.63 -8.05
C VAL A 59 0.62 -7.96 -8.91
N HIS A 60 0.86 -8.08 -10.21
CA HIS A 60 -0.14 -8.46 -11.21
C HIS A 60 0.05 -9.88 -11.73
N THR A 61 -1.07 -10.49 -12.09
CA THR A 61 -1.21 -11.85 -12.62
C THR A 61 -2.09 -11.81 -13.86
N THR A 62 -2.31 -12.97 -14.49
CA THR A 62 -3.23 -13.10 -15.62
C THR A 62 -4.69 -12.79 -15.27
N THR A 63 -5.03 -12.59 -13.99
CA THR A 63 -6.34 -12.09 -13.59
C THR A 63 -6.57 -10.65 -14.08
N SER A 64 -5.54 -9.80 -14.22
CA SER A 64 -5.61 -8.55 -15.01
C SER A 64 -4.70 -8.57 -16.24
N ASP A 65 -3.45 -8.19 -16.06
CA ASP A 65 -2.51 -7.79 -17.11
C ASP A 65 -1.08 -8.33 -16.85
N GLY A 66 -0.92 -9.19 -15.85
CA GLY A 66 0.31 -9.95 -15.63
C GLY A 66 0.48 -11.10 -16.64
N ASP A 67 1.70 -11.64 -16.66
CA ASP A 67 2.15 -12.66 -17.62
C ASP A 67 1.96 -14.12 -17.16
N VAL A 68 1.71 -14.34 -15.87
CA VAL A 68 1.51 -15.68 -15.29
C VAL A 68 0.36 -15.70 -14.29
N ASP A 69 -0.19 -16.89 -14.04
CA ASP A 69 -1.26 -17.08 -13.05
C ASP A 69 -0.80 -16.85 -11.60
N VAL A 70 -1.77 -16.79 -10.69
CA VAL A 70 -1.55 -16.55 -9.25
C VAL A 70 -0.59 -17.57 -8.63
N ASP A 71 -0.76 -18.86 -8.88
CA ASP A 71 0.05 -19.90 -8.24
C ASP A 71 1.50 -19.86 -8.73
N THR A 72 1.66 -19.70 -10.05
CA THR A 72 2.96 -19.49 -10.68
C THR A 72 3.65 -18.24 -10.12
N ARG A 73 2.93 -17.12 -9.99
CA ARG A 73 3.50 -15.87 -9.46
C ARG A 73 3.93 -16.00 -8.00
N LEU A 74 3.10 -16.57 -7.14
CA LEU A 74 3.45 -16.74 -5.73
C LEU A 74 4.65 -17.69 -5.56
N LYS A 75 4.75 -18.73 -6.38
CA LYS A 75 5.93 -19.62 -6.41
C LYS A 75 7.21 -18.87 -6.76
N GLN A 76 7.19 -18.03 -7.80
CA GLN A 76 8.35 -17.21 -8.19
C GLN A 76 8.84 -16.33 -7.03
N TYR A 77 7.93 -15.65 -6.34
CA TYR A 77 8.29 -14.80 -5.20
C TYR A 77 8.82 -15.59 -4.00
N ARG A 78 8.24 -16.77 -3.71
CA ARG A 78 8.75 -17.69 -2.69
C ARG A 78 10.19 -18.12 -2.99
N GLU A 79 10.45 -18.53 -4.23
CA GLU A 79 11.79 -18.95 -4.69
C GLU A 79 12.79 -17.78 -4.64
N ALA A 80 12.33 -16.54 -4.86
CA ALA A 80 13.12 -15.32 -4.72
C ALA A 80 13.28 -14.83 -3.25
N GLY A 81 12.85 -15.63 -2.27
CA GLY A 81 13.02 -15.36 -0.85
C GLY A 81 12.13 -14.25 -0.31
N PHE A 82 10.95 -14.02 -0.89
CA PHE A 82 9.93 -13.14 -0.31
C PHE A 82 9.10 -13.89 0.73
N GLN A 83 8.72 -13.20 1.81
CA GLN A 83 7.86 -13.75 2.86
C GLN A 83 6.43 -13.21 2.76
N VAL A 84 6.21 -12.08 2.07
CA VAL A 84 4.89 -11.47 1.93
C VAL A 84 4.67 -11.07 0.48
N VAL A 85 3.54 -11.47 -0.10
CA VAL A 85 3.12 -11.05 -1.44
C VAL A 85 1.65 -10.65 -1.41
N ALA A 86 1.34 -9.44 -1.87
CA ALA A 86 -0.02 -9.03 -2.15
C ALA A 86 -0.31 -9.15 -3.64
N VAL A 87 -1.36 -9.90 -4.00
CA VAL A 87 -1.85 -9.98 -5.38
C VAL A 87 -2.88 -8.86 -5.57
N THR A 88 -2.57 -7.92 -6.46
CA THR A 88 -3.25 -6.63 -6.57
C THR A 88 -3.65 -6.32 -8.01
N ASP A 89 -4.23 -7.31 -8.69
CA ASP A 89 -4.72 -7.17 -10.06
C ASP A 89 -5.69 -5.99 -10.22
N HIS A 90 -5.70 -5.39 -11.41
CA HIS A 90 -6.57 -4.25 -11.71
C HIS A 90 -8.05 -4.58 -11.52
N TRP A 91 -8.71 -3.86 -10.62
CA TRP A 91 -10.13 -3.98 -10.29
C TRP A 91 -10.61 -5.38 -9.88
N LYS A 92 -9.70 -6.28 -9.49
CA LYS A 92 -10.04 -7.66 -9.17
C LYS A 92 -9.34 -8.09 -7.88
N THR A 93 -10.10 -8.78 -7.03
CA THR A 93 -9.55 -9.55 -5.92
C THR A 93 -9.37 -11.00 -6.35
N ASN A 94 -8.43 -11.70 -5.73
CA ASN A 94 -8.17 -13.12 -5.99
C ASN A 94 -8.49 -13.96 -4.75
N ASP A 95 -8.99 -15.19 -4.95
CA ASP A 95 -9.09 -16.16 -3.86
C ASP A 95 -7.71 -16.71 -3.51
N LEU A 96 -7.22 -16.38 -2.32
CA LEU A 96 -5.93 -16.83 -1.82
C LEU A 96 -6.04 -17.86 -0.68
N ALA A 97 -7.20 -18.49 -0.51
CA ALA A 97 -7.38 -19.58 0.45
C ALA A 97 -6.34 -20.69 0.22
N GLY A 98 -5.70 -21.14 1.31
CA GLY A 98 -4.67 -22.19 1.25
C GLY A 98 -3.32 -21.76 0.67
N ARG A 99 -3.14 -20.49 0.27
CA ARG A 99 -1.88 -20.01 -0.34
C ARG A 99 -0.90 -19.38 0.65
N SER A 100 -1.21 -19.39 1.94
CA SER A 100 -0.34 -18.94 3.03
C SER A 100 0.04 -20.09 3.96
N ASP A 101 1.22 -20.02 4.54
CA ASP A 101 1.77 -20.99 5.49
C ASP A 101 2.50 -20.26 6.65
N ASP A 102 3.38 -20.93 7.39
CA ASP A 102 4.11 -20.31 8.50
C ASP A 102 5.31 -19.45 8.05
N ALA A 103 5.80 -19.62 6.82
CA ALA A 103 6.93 -18.89 6.25
C ALA A 103 6.50 -17.85 5.19
N PHE A 104 5.30 -17.97 4.64
CA PHE A 104 4.82 -17.13 3.54
C PHE A 104 3.37 -16.65 3.74
N LEU A 105 3.16 -15.35 3.53
CA LEU A 105 1.86 -14.69 3.58
C LEU A 105 1.44 -14.18 2.20
N ALA A 106 0.33 -14.72 1.70
CA ALA A 106 -0.35 -14.22 0.50
C ALA A 106 -1.52 -13.30 0.91
N ILE A 107 -1.50 -12.05 0.44
CA ILE A 107 -2.51 -11.03 0.75
C ILE A 107 -3.38 -10.81 -0.48
N SER A 108 -4.70 -10.92 -0.31
CA SER A 108 -5.64 -10.56 -1.38
C SER A 108 -5.80 -9.04 -1.38
N GLY A 109 -5.59 -8.43 -2.53
CA GLY A 109 -5.72 -6.99 -2.73
C GLY A 109 -6.29 -6.68 -4.11
N MET A 110 -6.15 -5.42 -4.52
CA MET A 110 -6.58 -4.90 -5.82
C MET A 110 -5.76 -3.64 -6.13
N GLU A 111 -5.54 -3.35 -7.41
CA GLU A 111 -5.18 -2.00 -7.84
C GLU A 111 -6.43 -1.33 -8.41
N MET A 112 -6.93 -0.29 -7.73
CA MET A 112 -8.05 0.51 -8.21
C MET A 112 -7.52 1.83 -8.78
N HIS A 113 -8.14 2.31 -9.85
CA HIS A 113 -7.69 3.52 -10.54
C HIS A 113 -8.83 4.51 -10.85
N PRO A 114 -9.41 5.19 -9.85
CA PRO A 114 -10.48 6.17 -10.06
C PRO A 114 -9.97 7.47 -10.69
N LYS A 115 -10.88 8.21 -11.33
CA LYS A 115 -10.59 9.52 -11.94
C LYS A 115 -10.16 10.54 -10.88
N THR A 116 -9.19 11.39 -11.24
CA THR A 116 -8.87 12.63 -10.52
C THR A 116 -9.93 13.70 -10.77
N GLY A 117 -10.01 14.68 -9.87
CA GLY A 117 -10.86 15.87 -10.05
C GLY A 117 -10.20 16.94 -10.93
N THR A 118 -8.87 16.97 -10.98
CA THR A 118 -8.10 17.95 -11.75
C THR A 118 -8.07 17.69 -13.27
N GLY A 119 -8.45 16.47 -13.71
CA GLY A 119 -8.31 16.04 -15.09
C GLY A 119 -6.91 15.51 -15.46
N ALA A 120 -6.03 15.36 -14.46
CA ALA A 120 -4.82 14.56 -14.56
C ALA A 120 -5.14 13.08 -14.86
N PRO A 121 -4.14 12.22 -15.14
CA PRO A 121 -4.34 10.78 -15.19
C PRO A 121 -5.06 10.24 -13.95
N ASP A 122 -5.62 9.03 -14.05
CA ASP A 122 -6.36 8.43 -12.95
C ASP A 122 -5.46 8.27 -11.72
N HIS A 123 -6.03 8.39 -10.52
CA HIS A 123 -5.35 7.91 -9.33
C HIS A 123 -5.01 6.44 -9.51
N HIS A 124 -3.93 5.97 -8.90
CA HIS A 124 -3.69 4.54 -8.75
C HIS A 124 -3.51 4.25 -7.26
N PHE A 125 -4.30 3.30 -6.77
CA PHE A 125 -4.26 2.88 -5.38
C PHE A 125 -4.06 1.37 -5.31
N VAL A 126 -2.98 0.96 -4.65
CA VAL A 126 -2.81 -0.41 -4.19
C VAL A 126 -3.61 -0.58 -2.91
N VAL A 127 -4.54 -1.51 -2.89
CA VAL A 127 -5.38 -1.79 -1.73
C VAL A 127 -5.15 -3.20 -1.22
N LEU A 128 -4.95 -3.33 0.10
CA LEU A 128 -4.51 -4.56 0.76
C LEU A 128 -5.59 -5.13 1.70
N ASP A 129 -5.52 -6.45 1.92
CA ASP A 129 -6.37 -7.27 2.79
C ASP A 129 -7.88 -7.16 2.51
N LEU A 130 -8.23 -7.29 1.24
CA LEU A 130 -9.63 -7.32 0.82
C LEU A 130 -10.23 -8.74 0.96
N PRO A 131 -11.55 -8.84 1.23
CA PRO A 131 -12.27 -10.09 1.05
C PRO A 131 -12.37 -10.44 -0.45
N HIS A 132 -12.49 -11.72 -0.75
CA HIS A 132 -12.81 -12.21 -2.09
C HIS A 132 -14.17 -12.93 -2.07
N PRO A 133 -15.08 -12.64 -3.02
CA PRO A 133 -15.00 -11.55 -4.00
C PRO A 133 -15.32 -10.19 -3.37
N LEU A 134 -14.61 -9.14 -3.79
CA LEU A 134 -15.01 -7.75 -3.62
C LEU A 134 -15.00 -7.06 -4.99
N ALA A 135 -16.08 -6.32 -5.27
CA ALA A 135 -16.19 -5.45 -6.43
C ALA A 135 -16.54 -4.03 -5.96
N LEU A 136 -15.88 -3.04 -6.57
CA LEU A 136 -16.16 -1.62 -6.35
C LEU A 136 -16.93 -1.07 -7.56
N ASP A 137 -17.81 -0.08 -7.31
CA ASP A 137 -18.46 0.64 -8.40
C ASP A 137 -17.49 1.68 -8.98
N LYS A 138 -16.98 1.38 -10.18
CA LYS A 138 -15.99 2.20 -10.91
C LYS A 138 -16.46 3.62 -11.25
N LYS A 139 -17.76 3.91 -11.09
CA LYS A 139 -18.33 5.25 -11.34
C LYS A 139 -18.28 6.16 -10.12
N GLN A 140 -17.97 5.62 -8.95
CA GLN A 140 -17.89 6.42 -7.73
C GLN A 140 -16.68 7.37 -7.75
N PRO A 141 -16.76 8.52 -7.06
CA PRO A 141 -15.59 9.35 -6.78
C PRO A 141 -14.49 8.56 -6.03
N ALA A 142 -13.23 8.97 -6.24
CA ALA A 142 -12.07 8.31 -5.63
C ALA A 142 -12.18 8.16 -4.10
N GLN A 143 -12.64 9.21 -3.41
CA GLN A 143 -12.82 9.18 -1.96
C GLN A 143 -13.84 8.13 -1.50
N GLU A 144 -14.95 7.97 -2.22
CA GLU A 144 -15.98 6.98 -1.87
C GLU A 144 -15.46 5.55 -2.01
N MET A 145 -14.61 5.29 -3.01
CA MET A 145 -13.94 3.99 -3.17
C MET A 145 -12.94 3.71 -2.04
N ILE A 146 -12.14 4.71 -1.64
CA ILE A 146 -11.23 4.59 -0.48
C ILE A 146 -12.03 4.26 0.78
N ASP A 147 -13.15 4.94 1.01
CA ASP A 147 -13.98 4.68 2.17
C ASP A 147 -14.63 3.29 2.12
N ALA A 148 -14.99 2.80 0.92
CA ALA A 148 -15.49 1.44 0.74
C ALA A 148 -14.43 0.38 1.06
N VAL A 149 -13.19 0.59 0.60
CA VAL A 149 -12.04 -0.27 0.94
C VAL A 149 -11.82 -0.31 2.45
N LYS A 150 -11.85 0.84 3.12
CA LYS A 150 -11.68 0.91 4.58
C LYS A 150 -12.83 0.24 5.33
N ARG A 151 -14.07 0.38 4.87
CA ARG A 151 -15.23 -0.35 5.44
C ARG A 151 -15.09 -1.86 5.29
N ALA A 152 -14.42 -2.33 4.23
CA ALA A 152 -14.11 -3.75 4.04
C ALA A 152 -12.92 -4.22 4.92
N GLY A 153 -12.31 -3.33 5.71
CA GLY A 153 -11.15 -3.63 6.55
C GLY A 153 -9.80 -3.50 5.83
N GLY A 154 -9.81 -3.06 4.56
CA GLY A 154 -8.61 -2.93 3.76
C GLY A 154 -7.81 -1.66 4.04
N MET A 155 -6.55 -1.68 3.60
CA MET A 155 -5.65 -0.53 3.66
C MET A 155 -5.39 0.03 2.26
N VAL A 156 -5.13 1.33 2.16
CA VAL A 156 -4.88 2.01 0.89
C VAL A 156 -3.46 2.56 0.84
N ILE A 157 -2.77 2.30 -0.26
CA ILE A 157 -1.43 2.81 -0.58
C ILE A 157 -1.54 3.61 -1.87
N TYR A 158 -1.04 4.85 -1.87
CA TYR A 158 -0.96 5.67 -3.08
C TYR A 158 0.14 5.12 -3.99
N ALA A 159 -0.22 4.59 -5.16
CA ALA A 159 0.71 3.94 -6.06
C ALA A 159 1.35 4.95 -7.02
N HIS A 160 2.65 4.76 -7.24
CA HIS A 160 3.52 5.40 -8.24
C HIS A 160 3.10 6.81 -8.74
N PRO A 161 2.93 7.81 -7.84
CA PRO A 161 2.48 9.16 -8.23
C PRO A 161 3.40 9.84 -9.23
N HIS A 162 4.68 9.46 -9.26
CA HIS A 162 5.62 9.94 -10.27
C HIS A 162 5.26 9.47 -11.69
N TRP A 163 4.87 8.20 -11.87
CA TRP A 163 4.50 7.65 -13.19
C TRP A 163 3.18 8.24 -13.71
N THR A 164 2.23 8.49 -12.81
CA THR A 164 0.97 9.17 -13.15
C THR A 164 1.11 10.69 -13.25
N ALA A 165 2.33 11.23 -13.08
CA ALA A 165 2.62 12.67 -13.07
C ALA A 165 1.77 13.47 -12.07
N HIS A 166 1.39 12.84 -10.96
CA HIS A 166 0.62 13.50 -9.91
C HIS A 166 1.49 14.48 -9.12
N THR A 167 0.90 15.64 -8.89
CA THR A 167 1.45 16.66 -8.00
C THR A 167 0.81 16.54 -6.62
N LEU A 168 1.17 17.46 -5.73
CA LEU A 168 0.51 17.58 -4.44
C LEU A 168 -1.01 17.81 -4.59
N LEU A 169 -1.46 18.45 -5.68
CA LEU A 169 -2.87 18.73 -5.92
C LEU A 169 -3.70 17.45 -5.99
N GLU A 170 -3.33 16.51 -6.85
CA GLU A 170 -4.02 15.22 -6.98
C GLU A 170 -3.92 14.40 -5.68
N MET A 171 -2.77 14.44 -5.02
CA MET A 171 -2.57 13.71 -3.77
C MET A 171 -3.45 14.23 -2.62
N GLU A 172 -3.72 15.53 -2.58
CA GLU A 172 -4.57 16.18 -1.57
C GLU A 172 -6.07 16.09 -1.89
N GLU A 173 -6.48 15.63 -3.09
CA GLU A 173 -7.90 15.41 -3.43
C GLU A 173 -8.56 14.32 -2.57
N VAL A 174 -7.75 13.39 -2.07
CA VAL A 174 -8.21 12.22 -1.33
C VAL A 174 -7.47 12.06 0.00
N GLY A 175 -8.15 11.49 0.98
CA GLY A 175 -7.56 11.13 2.27
C GLY A 175 -7.79 9.65 2.61
N GLY A 176 -6.96 9.13 3.52
CA GLY A 176 -7.14 7.80 4.10
C GLY A 176 -6.22 6.71 3.57
N TYR A 177 -5.31 7.01 2.65
CA TYR A 177 -4.15 6.16 2.38
C TYR A 177 -3.15 6.25 3.55
N VAL A 178 -2.47 5.14 3.82
CA VAL A 178 -1.55 4.99 4.96
C VAL A 178 -0.08 5.00 4.56
N ALA A 179 0.19 4.86 3.26
CA ALA A 179 1.52 4.89 2.69
C ALA A 179 1.50 5.32 1.22
N MET A 180 2.68 5.56 0.68
CA MET A 180 2.93 5.91 -0.70
C MET A 180 4.05 5.04 -1.25
N GLU A 181 3.92 4.65 -2.52
CA GLU A 181 4.99 4.02 -3.25
C GLU A 181 6.07 5.05 -3.60
N VAL A 182 7.27 4.86 -3.06
CA VAL A 182 8.44 5.72 -3.30
C VAL A 182 9.41 5.10 -4.31
N TYR A 183 9.23 3.82 -4.62
CA TYR A 183 9.98 3.11 -5.64
C TYR A 183 9.05 2.24 -6.46
N ASN A 184 9.04 2.48 -7.77
CA ASN A 184 8.36 1.68 -8.78
C ASN A 184 9.27 1.59 -10.00
N THR A 185 9.47 0.39 -10.55
CA THR A 185 10.43 0.14 -11.63
C THR A 185 10.11 0.92 -12.91
N LEU A 186 8.84 1.26 -13.18
CA LEU A 186 8.46 2.07 -14.35
C LEU A 186 8.60 3.58 -14.10
N SER A 187 8.60 4.00 -12.83
CA SER A 187 8.83 5.40 -12.45
C SER A 187 10.31 5.80 -12.51
N PHE A 188 11.23 4.83 -12.48
CA PHE A 188 12.65 5.08 -12.64
C PHE A 188 13.05 4.86 -14.10
N ASP A 189 13.39 5.97 -14.76
CA ASP A 189 13.93 6.00 -16.11
C ASP A 189 15.11 5.02 -16.28
N CYS A 190 14.88 3.98 -17.09
CA CYS A 190 15.87 2.99 -17.51
C CYS A 190 16.90 3.56 -18.52
N GLN A 191 16.93 4.88 -18.77
CA GLN A 191 17.95 5.53 -19.61
C GLN A 191 19.24 5.91 -18.87
N ARG A 192 19.35 5.65 -17.55
CA ARG A 192 20.66 5.64 -16.87
C ARG A 192 21.15 4.21 -16.67
N PRO A 193 22.28 3.81 -17.28
CA PRO A 193 22.72 2.42 -17.26
C PRO A 193 23.19 2.05 -15.86
N LEU A 194 22.38 1.25 -15.15
CA LEU A 194 22.90 0.31 -14.17
C LEU A 194 23.14 -1.03 -14.89
N PRO A 195 24.20 -1.78 -14.51
CA PRO A 195 24.66 -2.93 -15.25
C PRO A 195 23.53 -3.95 -15.44
N ARG A 196 23.43 -4.44 -16.69
CA ARG A 196 22.46 -5.43 -17.14
C ARG A 196 22.58 -6.70 -16.30
N GLU A 197 21.68 -6.86 -15.35
CA GLU A 197 21.19 -8.12 -14.78
C GLU A 197 20.13 -7.75 -13.71
N THR A 198 19.02 -8.49 -13.64
CA THR A 198 17.86 -8.33 -12.73
C THR A 198 16.71 -7.41 -13.18
N CYS A 199 15.98 -7.84 -14.21
CA CYS A 199 14.61 -7.38 -14.47
C CYS A 199 13.59 -8.24 -13.69
N VAL A 200 13.69 -8.33 -12.35
CA VAL A 200 12.61 -8.87 -11.47
C VAL A 200 12.84 -8.44 -10.01
N LEU A 201 12.65 -7.17 -9.59
CA LEU A 201 12.76 -6.79 -8.15
C LEU A 201 11.88 -5.55 -7.77
N PRO A 202 11.49 -5.41 -6.48
CA PRO A 202 10.12 -5.07 -6.06
C PRO A 202 9.86 -3.59 -5.76
N THR A 203 8.58 -3.22 -5.81
CA THR A 203 8.00 -2.03 -5.16
C THR A 203 8.38 -1.97 -3.67
N VAL A 204 9.10 -0.91 -3.28
CA VAL A 204 9.32 -0.57 -1.86
C VAL A 204 8.22 0.41 -1.46
N VAL A 205 7.21 -0.11 -0.74
CA VAL A 205 6.29 0.74 0.00
C VAL A 205 6.95 1.03 1.35
N ALA A 206 7.19 2.30 1.65
CA ALA A 206 7.50 2.72 3.00
C ALA A 206 6.19 2.64 3.82
N ILE A 207 5.88 1.46 4.35
CA ILE A 207 4.84 1.32 5.38
C ILE A 207 5.44 1.88 6.67
N THR A 208 4.89 2.99 7.15
CA THR A 208 5.11 3.44 8.52
C THR A 208 4.70 2.31 9.46
N SER A 209 5.69 1.79 10.21
CA SER A 209 5.67 0.60 11.08
C SER A 209 5.76 -0.78 10.42
N CYS A 210 6.68 -0.99 9.47
CA CYS A 210 7.59 -2.14 9.53
C CYS A 210 8.83 -1.86 8.67
N VAL A 211 9.96 -2.29 9.18
CA VAL A 211 11.25 -1.69 8.92
C VAL A 211 11.89 -2.15 7.59
N ALA A 212 12.58 -1.28 6.85
CA ALA A 212 13.33 -1.56 5.59
C ALA A 212 14.84 -1.17 5.67
N ARG A 213 15.79 -2.11 5.47
CA ARG A 213 17.22 -1.84 5.34
C ARG A 213 17.83 -2.88 4.38
N ALA A 214 18.19 -2.41 3.20
CA ALA A 214 19.29 -2.89 2.38
C ALA A 214 19.89 -1.60 1.78
N CYS A 215 20.81 -0.91 2.47
CA CYS A 215 22.25 -1.12 2.42
C CYS A 215 22.78 -1.74 1.12
N CYS A 216 23.39 -0.89 0.29
CA CYS A 216 24.46 -1.25 -0.64
C CYS A 216 25.44 -2.20 0.04
N LEU A 217 25.55 -3.43 -0.46
CA LEU A 217 26.70 -4.30 -0.23
C LEU A 217 26.80 -5.23 -1.44
N TYR A 218 27.67 -4.88 -2.40
CA TYR A 218 28.63 -5.79 -3.02
C TYR A 218 29.62 -4.92 -3.82
N ALA A 219 30.71 -4.56 -3.16
CA ALA A 219 31.97 -4.20 -3.79
C ALA A 219 32.91 -5.38 -3.57
N LYS A 220 33.14 -6.16 -4.63
CA LYS A 220 34.41 -6.75 -5.03
C LYS A 220 34.34 -7.03 -6.51
#